data_AF-A0A2G1LTI6-F1
#
_entry.id   AF-A0A2G1LTI6-F1
#
_cell.length_a   1.000
_cell.length_b   1.000
_cell.length_c   1.000
_cell.angle_alpha   90.00
_cell.angle_beta   90.00
_cell.angle_gamma   90.00
#
_symmetry.space_group_name_H-M   'P 1'
#
loop_
_entity.id
_entity.type
_entity.pdbx_description
1 polymer ?
#
loop_
_entity_poly.entity_id
_entity_poly.type
_entity_poly.pdbx_seq_one_letter_code
_entity_poly.pdbx_strand_id
1 'polypeptide(L)' 'MENIDIKMTPDFRLTRLDAAAYIGISPKTLANYGLSGKGPRSVKVAGRRFYYLADLQAFVRGETCQ' A
#
# COMPACT_ATOMS: atom_id res chain seq x y z
N MET A 1 2.61 5.80 -20.45
CA MET A 1 2.41 6.00 -19.00
C MET A 1 0.92 5.86 -18.75
N GLU A 2 0.51 4.80 -18.09
CA GLU A 2 -0.88 4.67 -17.66
C GLU A 2 -1.08 5.66 -16.50
N ASN A 3 -1.96 6.64 -16.70
CA ASN A 3 -2.35 7.57 -15.65
C ASN A 3 -3.32 6.82 -14.74
N ILE A 4 -2.85 6.45 -13.55
CA ILE A 4 -3.65 5.72 -12.58
C ILE A 4 -4.34 6.75 -11.67
N ASP A 5 -5.66 6.74 -11.62
CA ASP A 5 -6.44 7.56 -10.67
C ASP A 5 -6.26 6.96 -9.26
N ILE A 6 -5.46 7.63 -8.44
CA ILE A 6 -5.19 7.21 -7.06
C ILE A 6 -6.13 7.99 -6.14
N LYS A 7 -7.16 7.33 -5.61
CA LYS A 7 -8.09 7.98 -4.69
C LYS A 7 -7.51 8.01 -3.28
N MET A 8 -6.94 9.16 -2.92
CA MET A 8 -6.51 9.43 -1.55
C MET A 8 -7.62 10.02 -0.70
N THR A 9 -7.69 9.53 0.53
CA THR A 9 -8.44 10.19 1.61
C THR A 9 -7.58 11.37 2.12
N PRO A 10 -8.16 12.49 2.60
CA PRO A 10 -7.40 13.60 3.20
C PRO A 10 -6.44 13.18 4.32
N ASP A 11 -6.67 12.04 4.96
CA ASP A 11 -5.77 11.41 5.94
C ASP A 11 -4.54 10.69 5.35
N PHE A 12 -4.26 10.83 4.05
CA PHE A 12 -3.18 10.12 3.32
C PHE A 12 -3.29 8.59 3.36
N ARG A 13 -4.52 8.09 3.54
CA ARG A 13 -4.83 6.66 3.53
C ARG A 13 -5.20 6.22 2.13
N LEU A 14 -4.61 5.10 1.71
CA LEU A 14 -4.80 4.45 0.43
C LEU A 14 -5.47 3.10 0.64
N THR A 15 -6.39 2.75 -0.26
CA THR A 15 -6.92 1.40 -0.29
C THR A 15 -5.86 0.44 -0.82
N ARG A 16 -6.08 -0.87 -0.66
CA ARG A 16 -5.17 -1.88 -1.22
C ARG A 16 -5.01 -1.73 -2.75
N LEU A 17 -6.05 -1.30 -3.45
CA LEU A 17 -6.01 -1.17 -4.91
C LEU A 17 -5.11 0.00 -5.32
N ASP A 18 -5.33 1.17 -4.71
CA ASP A 18 -4.52 2.37 -4.93
C ASP A 18 -3.06 2.18 -4.50
N ALA A 19 -2.83 1.50 -3.37
CA ALA A 19 -1.50 1.20 -2.88
C ALA A 19 -0.73 0.24 -3.81
N ALA A 20 -1.42 -0.75 -4.36
CA ALA A 20 -0.84 -1.69 -5.31
C ALA A 20 -0.50 -1.00 -6.64
N ALA A 21 -1.40 -0.13 -7.12
CA ALA A 21 -1.16 0.74 -8.27
C ALA A 21 0.05 1.68 -8.05
N TYR A 22 0.20 2.24 -6.85
CA TYR A 22 1.32 3.11 -6.51
C TYR A 22 2.68 2.41 -6.58
N ILE A 23 2.78 1.18 -6.09
CA ILE A 23 4.02 0.39 -6.13
C ILE A 23 4.22 -0.28 -7.51
N GLY A 24 3.16 -0.38 -8.33
CA GLY A 24 3.20 -1.08 -9.61
C GLY A 24 3.11 -2.61 -9.50
N ILE A 25 2.43 -3.11 -8.46
CA ILE A 25 2.21 -4.55 -8.25
C ILE A 25 0.72 -4.89 -8.24
N SER A 26 0.41 -6.18 -8.39
CA SER A 26 -0.97 -6.64 -8.26
C SER A 26 -1.47 -6.53 -6.80
N PRO A 27 -2.75 -6.18 -6.57
CA PRO A 27 -3.30 -6.10 -5.20
C PRO A 27 -3.27 -7.45 -4.47
N LYS A 28 -3.29 -8.56 -5.22
CA LYS A 28 -3.09 -9.91 -4.69
C LYS A 28 -1.68 -10.10 -4.12
N THR A 29 -0.65 -9.59 -4.80
CA THR A 29 0.74 -9.61 -4.34
C THR A 29 0.90 -8.78 -3.07
N LEU A 30 0.29 -7.59 -3.03
CA LEU A 30 0.31 -6.74 -1.83
C LEU A 30 -0.41 -7.40 -0.63
N ALA A 31 -1.49 -8.15 -0.88
CA ALA A 31 -2.13 -8.95 0.17
C ALA A 31 -1.23 -10.09 0.67
N ASN A 32 -0.49 -10.75 -0.23
CA ASN A 32 0.43 -11.82 0.12
C ASN A 32 1.61 -11.29 0.95
N TYR A 33 2.14 -10.12 0.62
CA TYR A 33 3.17 -9.44 1.43
C TYR A 33 2.70 -9.14 2.85
N GLY A 34 1.44 -8.75 3.02
CA GLY A 34 0.84 -8.57 4.34
C GLY A 34 0.67 -9.87 5.14
N LEU A 35 0.58 -11.03 4.48
CA LEU A 35 0.54 -12.35 5.12
C LEU A 35 1.94 -12.88 5.46
N SER A 36 2.90 -12.69 4.56
CA SER A 36 4.29 -13.10 4.74
C SER A 36 5.10 -12.19 5.68
N GLY A 37 4.52 -11.08 6.12
CA GLY A 37 5.20 -10.08 6.96
C GLY A 37 6.18 -9.18 6.21
N LYS A 38 6.35 -9.37 4.90
CA LYS A 38 7.32 -8.67 4.04
C LYS A 38 6.66 -7.59 3.21
N GLY A 39 6.09 -6.58 3.85
CA GLY A 39 5.34 -5.53 3.15
C GLY A 39 5.21 -4.22 3.92
N PRO A 40 4.71 -3.16 3.25
CA PRO A 40 4.50 -1.86 3.85
C PRO A 40 3.52 -1.94 5.02
N ARG A 41 3.70 -1.10 6.04
CA ARG A 41 2.80 -1.07 7.19
C ARG A 41 1.38 -0.80 6.74
N SER A 42 0.47 -1.52 7.36
CA SER A 42 -0.94 -1.49 6.99
C SER A 42 -1.81 -1.48 8.22
N VAL A 43 -2.82 -0.62 8.20
CA VAL A 43 -3.74 -0.42 9.33
C VAL A 43 -5.10 -1.00 8.98
N LYS A 44 -5.67 -1.73 9.93
CA LYS A 44 -7.03 -2.26 9.80
C LYS A 44 -8.00 -1.26 10.43
N VAL A 45 -8.84 -0.64 9.62
CA VAL A 45 -9.89 0.29 10.07
C VAL A 45 -11.24 -0.30 9.67
N ALA A 46 -12.13 -0.52 10.65
CA ALA A 46 -13.49 -1.04 10.43
C ALA A 46 -13.56 -2.26 9.47
N GLY A 47 -12.62 -3.21 9.61
CA GLY A 47 -12.57 -4.43 8.80
C GLY A 47 -11.87 -4.30 7.44
N ARG A 48 -11.56 -3.09 6.97
CA ARG A 48 -10.79 -2.85 5.74
C ARG A 48 -9.33 -2.52 6.07
N ARG A 49 -8.42 -2.94 5.18
CA ARG A 49 -6.99 -2.70 5.34
C ARG A 49 -6.56 -1.53 4.47
N PHE A 50 -5.97 -0.53 5.10
CA PHE A 50 -5.48 0.69 4.50
C PHE A 50 -3.96 0.76 4.61
N TYR A 51 -3.36 1.51 3.69
CA TYR A 51 -1.93 1.75 3.62
C TYR A 51 -1.70 3.26 3.72
N TYR A 52 -0.68 3.68 4.45
CA TYR A 52 -0.28 5.08 4.44
C TYR A 52 0.73 5.32 3.33
N LEU A 53 0.61 6.47 2.69
CA LEU A 53 1.53 6.86 1.63
C LEU A 53 2.99 6.91 2.11
N ALA A 54 3.24 7.37 3.34
CA ALA A 54 4.58 7.40 3.91
C ALA A 54 5.22 6.00 4.00
N ASP A 55 4.46 4.99 4.44
CA ASP A 55 4.94 3.60 4.51
C ASP A 55 5.15 2.99 3.12
N LEU A 56 4.29 3.32 2.15
CA LEU A 56 4.48 2.89 0.76
C LEU A 56 5.73 3.51 0.14
N GLN A 57 5.98 4.80 0.39
CA GLN A 57 7.20 5.47 -0.06
C GLN A 57 8.45 4.88 0.58
N ALA A 58 8.43 4.64 1.88
CA ALA A 58 9.53 3.99 2.60
C ALA A 58 9.82 2.59 2.01
N PHE A 59 8.76 1.84 1.65
CA PHE A 59 8.90 0.54 1.00
C PHE A 59 9.49 0.65 -0.41
N VAL A 60 9.03 1.60 -1.24
CA VAL A 60 9.58 1.83 -2.60
C VAL A 60 11.04 2.28 -2.55
N ARG A 61 11.41 3.07 -1.53
CA ARG A 61 12.79 3.51 -1.29
C ARG A 61 13.69 2.42 -0.73
N GLY A 62 13.13 1.28 -0.32
CA GLY A 62 13.87 0.17 0.28
C GLY A 62 14.24 0.38 1.76
N GLU A 63 13.64 1.38 2.42
CA GLU A 63 13.95 1.76 3.81
C GLU A 63 13.32 0.80 4.84
N THR A 64 12.30 0.05 4.44
CA THR A 64 11.63 -0.93 5.29
C THR A 64 11.76 -2.34 4.73
N CYS A 65 12.83 -3.02 5.10
CA CYS A 65 12.92 -4.48 5.11
C CYS A 65 12.90 -4.92 6.59
N GLN A 66 11.78 -5.49 7.05
CA GLN A 66 11.71 -6.21 8.33
C GLN A 66 11.48 -7.69 8.04
#